data_AF-A0A218ZUV3-F1
#
_entry.id   AF-A0A218ZUV3-F1
#
_cell.length_a   1.000
_cell.length_b   1.000
_cell.length_c   1.000
_cell.angle_alpha   90.00
_cell.angle_beta   90.00
_cell.angle_gamma   90.00
#
_symmetry.space_group_name_H-M   'P 1'
#
loop_
_entity.id
_entity.type
_entity.pdbx_description
1 polymer ?
#
loop_
_entity_poly.entity_id
_entity_poly.type
_entity_poly.pdbx_seq_one_letter_code
_entity_poly.pdbx_strand_id
1 'polypeptide(L)'
;NILVADAIIAAVPTVLIPYFRTFYIFLILGSFIGAAYGTFYSVSYALASDLVPKGETGKYMALFNLSLTGASTISPLIYGLILYLLRASVHLGYVGLFSAAGSFYVAGAAILFVASRR
;
A
#
# COMPACT_ATOMS: atom_id res chain seq x y z
N ASN A 1 10.07 2.86 13.54
CA ASN A 1 9.87 3.54 12.25
C ASN A 1 8.37 3.58 11.99
N ILE A 2 7.76 4.78 12.02
CA ILE A 2 6.30 4.94 11.91
C ILE A 2 5.77 4.41 10.57
N LEU A 3 6.53 4.54 9.48
CA LEU A 3 6.16 4.03 8.16
C LEU A 3 6.01 2.50 8.13
N VAL A 4 6.85 1.79 8.90
CA VAL A 4 6.74 0.32 9.03
C VAL A 4 5.49 -0.05 9.81
N ALA A 5 5.17 0.68 10.88
CA ALA A 5 3.96 0.45 11.66
C ALA A 5 2.70 0.69 10.80
N ASP A 6 2.66 1.79 10.05
CA ASP A 6 1.55 2.13 9.16
C ASP A 6 1.32 1.05 8.09
N ALA A 7 2.39 0.57 7.46
CA ALA A 7 2.30 -0.50 6.47
C ALA A 7 1.72 -1.81 7.07
N ILE A 8 2.10 -2.17 8.29
CA ILE A 8 1.55 -3.35 8.98
C ILE A 8 0.10 -3.13 9.42
N ILE A 9 -0.23 -1.94 9.94
CA ILE A 9 -1.58 -1.55 10.34
C ILE A 9 -2.52 -1.56 9.13
N ALA A 10 -2.05 -1.19 7.94
CA ALA A 10 -2.83 -1.26 6.70
C ALA A 10 -2.96 -2.69 6.15
N ALA A 11 -1.93 -3.54 6.32
CA ALA A 11 -1.92 -4.90 5.78
C ALA A 11 -3.04 -5.78 6.36
N VAL A 12 -3.19 -5.80 7.69
CA VAL A 12 -4.16 -6.63 8.41
C VAL A 12 -5.62 -6.39 7.96
N PRO A 13 -6.16 -5.15 8.02
CA PRO A 13 -7.52 -4.87 7.58
C PRO A 13 -7.71 -5.13 6.09
N THR A 14 -6.68 -4.88 5.25
CA THR A 14 -6.73 -5.16 3.81
C THR A 14 -7.01 -6.64 3.54
N VAL A 15 -6.31 -7.55 4.24
CA VAL A 15 -6.53 -9.00 4.11
C VAL A 15 -7.89 -9.43 4.69
N LEU A 16 -8.36 -8.76 5.74
CA LEU A 16 -9.60 -9.12 6.43
C LEU A 16 -10.88 -8.75 5.68
N ILE A 17 -10.89 -7.64 4.93
CA ILE A 17 -12.07 -7.14 4.20
C ILE A 17 -12.88 -8.21 3.45
N PRO A 18 -12.31 -9.07 2.58
CA PRO A 18 -13.09 -9.99 1.76
C PRO A 18 -13.84 -11.07 2.56
N TYR A 19 -13.51 -11.28 3.84
CA TYR A 19 -14.17 -12.27 4.70
C TYR A 19 -15.44 -11.74 5.37
N PHE A 20 -15.63 -10.42 5.42
CA PHE A 20 -16.78 -9.80 6.05
C PHE A 20 -17.80 -9.33 5.01
N ARG A 21 -19.08 -9.66 5.22
CA ARG A 21 -20.19 -9.25 4.34
C ARG A 21 -21.04 -8.12 4.95
N THR A 22 -20.53 -7.45 5.98
CA THR A 22 -21.23 -6.40 6.74
C THR A 22 -20.62 -5.04 6.43
N PHE A 23 -21.45 -4.10 5.97
CA PHE A 23 -21.02 -2.75 5.60
C PHE A 23 -20.34 -1.99 6.74
N TYR A 24 -20.84 -2.12 7.98
CA TYR A 24 -20.22 -1.49 9.15
C TYR A 24 -18.79 -1.98 9.41
N ILE A 25 -18.53 -3.28 9.26
CA ILE A 25 -17.19 -3.85 9.44
C ILE A 25 -16.27 -3.34 8.32
N PHE A 26 -16.77 -3.26 7.09
CA PHE A 26 -16.02 -2.69 5.97
C PHE A 26 -15.60 -1.23 6.25
N LEU A 27 -16.49 -0.39 6.79
CA LEU A 27 -16.16 0.99 7.16
C LEU A 27 -15.09 1.06 8.25
N ILE A 28 -15.20 0.21 9.28
CA ILE A 28 -14.21 0.17 10.36
C ILE A 28 -12.84 -0.23 9.80
N LEU A 29 -12.76 -1.33 9.03
CA LEU A 29 -11.49 -1.78 8.42
C LEU A 29 -10.92 -0.73 7.45
N GLY A 30 -11.78 -0.12 6.62
CA GLY A 30 -11.41 0.96 5.72
C GLY A 30 -10.86 2.19 6.44
N SER A 31 -11.38 2.52 7.62
CA SER A 31 -10.87 3.63 8.43
C SER A 31 -9.44 3.41 8.92
N PHE A 32 -9.08 2.18 9.30
CA PHE A 32 -7.71 1.83 9.66
C PHE A 32 -6.76 1.97 8.47
N ILE A 33 -7.19 1.49 7.29
CA ILE A 33 -6.42 1.65 6.05
C ILE A 33 -6.23 3.13 5.73
N GLY A 34 -7.29 3.93 5.80
CA GLY A 34 -7.25 5.36 5.52
C GLY A 34 -6.35 6.14 6.50
N ALA A 35 -6.45 5.84 7.80
CA ALA A 35 -5.61 6.46 8.81
C ALA A 35 -4.11 6.15 8.58
N ALA A 36 -3.78 4.88 8.38
CA ALA A 36 -2.41 4.45 8.09
C ALA A 36 -1.89 5.01 6.76
N TYR A 37 -2.74 5.08 5.73
CA TYR A 37 -2.36 5.69 4.45
C TYR A 37 -2.06 7.19 4.60
N GLY A 38 -2.88 7.92 5.36
CA GLY A 38 -2.69 9.35 5.59
C GLY A 38 -1.35 9.65 6.27
N THR A 39 -1.03 8.91 7.34
CA THR A 39 0.27 9.06 8.02
C THR A 39 1.43 8.63 7.15
N PHE A 40 1.31 7.47 6.46
CA PHE A 40 2.36 6.95 5.58
C PHE A 40 2.66 7.92 4.44
N TYR A 41 1.63 8.47 3.79
CA TYR A 41 1.79 9.41 2.69
C TYR A 41 2.51 10.67 3.15
N SER A 42 2.07 11.32 4.24
CA SER A 42 2.72 12.53 4.74
C SER A 42 4.17 12.30 5.17
N VAL A 43 4.43 11.24 5.94
CA VAL A 43 5.78 10.98 6.47
C VAL A 43 6.73 10.51 5.37
N SER A 44 6.26 9.73 4.39
CA SER A 44 7.11 9.28 3.28
C SER A 44 7.53 10.43 2.37
N TYR A 45 6.66 11.40 2.11
CA TYR A 45 7.01 12.62 1.39
C TYR A 45 8.01 13.49 2.15
N ALA A 46 7.84 13.65 3.46
CA ALA A 46 8.79 14.38 4.30
C ALA A 46 10.17 13.69 4.26
N LEU A 47 10.21 12.38 4.48
CA LEU A 47 11.44 11.59 4.42
C LEU A 47 12.10 11.67 3.04
N ALA A 48 11.33 11.57 1.96
CA ALA A 48 11.87 11.69 0.61
C ALA A 48 12.51 13.07 0.41
N SER A 49 11.85 14.15 0.83
CA SER A 49 12.37 15.52 0.74
C SER A 49 13.66 15.72 1.55
N ASP A 50 13.71 15.17 2.77
CA ASP A 50 14.88 15.29 3.66
C ASP A 50 16.12 14.56 3.13
N LEU A 51 15.92 13.50 2.34
CA LEU A 51 17.01 12.72 1.75
C LEU A 51 17.58 13.35 0.47
N VAL A 52 16.94 14.37 -0.12
CA VAL A 52 17.39 14.92 -1.39
C VAL A 52 18.58 15.87 -1.23
N PRO A 53 19.66 15.72 -2.02
CA PRO A 53 20.74 16.69 -2.06
C PRO A 53 20.27 18.10 -2.47
N LYS A 54 20.89 19.13 -1.89
CA LYS A 54 20.60 20.53 -2.21
C LYS A 54 20.84 20.79 -3.70
N GLY A 55 19.87 21.42 -4.36
CA GLY A 55 19.94 21.74 -5.79
C GLY A 55 19.46 20.64 -6.73
N GLU A 56 19.18 19.42 -6.24
CA GLU A 56 18.64 18.31 -7.04
C GLU A 56 17.20 17.92 -6.65
N THR A 57 16.51 18.74 -5.85
CA THR A 57 15.13 18.49 -5.35
C THR A 57 14.16 18.08 -6.47
N GLY A 58 14.15 18.81 -7.59
CA GLY A 58 13.25 18.51 -8.71
C GLY A 58 13.50 17.13 -9.32
N LYS A 59 14.76 16.71 -9.45
CA LYS A 59 15.14 15.42 -10.07
C LYS A 59 14.73 14.23 -9.21
N TYR A 60 15.07 14.24 -7.92
CA TYR A 60 14.74 13.12 -7.03
C TYR A 60 13.27 13.08 -6.65
N MET A 61 12.63 14.24 -6.42
CA MET A 61 11.19 14.27 -6.17
C MET A 61 10.37 13.88 -7.41
N ALA A 62 10.86 14.17 -8.63
CA ALA A 62 10.24 13.65 -9.85
C ALA A 62 10.30 12.13 -9.91
N LEU A 63 11.43 11.51 -9.57
CA LEU A 63 11.55 10.04 -9.50
C LEU A 63 10.65 9.43 -8.41
N PHE A 64 10.55 10.08 -7.25
CA PHE A 64 9.66 9.66 -6.17
C PHE A 64 8.19 9.70 -6.61
N ASN A 65 7.74 10.82 -7.19
CA ASN A 65 6.38 10.95 -7.72
C ASN A 65 6.10 9.97 -8.88
N LEU A 66 7.08 9.76 -9.77
CA LEU A 66 6.98 8.77 -10.84
C LEU A 66 6.77 7.36 -10.29
N SER A 67 7.42 7.02 -9.16
CA SER A 67 7.25 5.73 -8.50
C SER A 67 5.83 5.56 -7.94
N LEU A 68 5.28 6.60 -7.30
CA LEU A 68 3.92 6.60 -6.75
C LEU A 68 2.85 6.49 -7.85
N THR A 69 2.95 7.33 -8.87
CA THR A 69 2.04 7.30 -10.03
C THR A 69 2.21 6.03 -10.85
N GLY A 70 3.44 5.54 -10.98
CA GLY A 70 3.76 4.29 -11.66
C GLY A 70 3.10 3.10 -10.98
N ALA A 71 3.22 2.99 -9.66
CA ALA A 71 2.52 1.96 -8.88
C ALA A 71 0.99 2.07 -9.05
N SER A 72 0.44 3.28 -8.99
CA SER A 72 -1.00 3.51 -9.16
C SER A 72 -1.50 3.14 -10.56
N THR A 73 -0.68 3.33 -11.59
CA THR A 73 -1.01 2.98 -12.98
C THR A 73 -0.90 1.47 -13.24
N ILE A 74 0.09 0.80 -12.63
CA ILE A 74 0.34 -0.63 -12.86
C ILE A 74 -0.57 -1.51 -11.99
N SER A 75 -0.95 -1.05 -10.80
CA SER A 75 -1.72 -1.86 -9.85
C SER A 75 -3.06 -2.38 -10.39
N PRO A 76 -3.87 -1.63 -11.17
CA PRO A 76 -5.13 -2.13 -11.74
C PRO A 76 -4.90 -3.24 -12.76
N LEU A 77 -3.76 -3.27 -13.46
CA LEU A 77 -3.40 -4.36 -14.38
C LEU A 77 -3.15 -5.65 -13.61
N ILE A 78 -2.38 -5.57 -12.51
CA ILE A 78 -2.09 -6.72 -11.65
C ILE A 78 -3.37 -7.24 -11.01
N TYR A 79 -4.16 -6.36 -10.40
CA TYR A 79 -5.39 -6.73 -9.72
C TYR A 79 -6.47 -7.21 -10.71
N GLY A 80 -6.57 -6.59 -11.88
CA GLY A 80 -7.44 -7.04 -12.96
C GLY A 80 -7.08 -8.43 -13.46
N LEU A 81 -5.78 -8.74 -13.60
CA LEU A 81 -5.32 -10.09 -13.96
C LEU A 81 -5.69 -11.12 -12.87
N ILE A 82 -5.53 -10.78 -11.59
CA ILE A 82 -5.93 -11.67 -10.48
C ILE A 82 -7.43 -11.96 -10.55
N LEU A 83 -8.26 -10.93 -10.73
CA LEU A 83 -9.71 -11.08 -10.88
C LEU A 83 -10.08 -11.92 -12.11
N TYR A 84 -9.36 -11.73 -13.23
CA TYR A 84 -9.57 -12.50 -14.45
C TYR A 84 -9.22 -13.99 -14.26
N LEU A 85 -8.10 -14.31 -13.62
CA LEU A 85 -7.66 -15.69 -13.37
C LEU A 85 -8.60 -16.41 -12.39
N LEU A 86 -9.12 -15.70 -11.38
CA LEU A 86 -10.00 -16.23 -10.36
C LEU A 86 -11.49 -15.98 -10.64
N ARG A 87 -11.85 -15.64 -11.88
CA ARG A 87 -13.21 -15.27 -12.31
C ARG A 87 -14.28 -16.33 -12.06
N ALA A 88 -13.89 -17.58 -11.81
CA ALA A 88 -14.80 -18.69 -11.50
C ALA A 88 -15.61 -18.45 -10.22
N SER A 89 -15.09 -17.66 -9.27
CA SER A 89 -15.81 -17.25 -8.08
C SER A 89 -15.47 -15.81 -7.74
N VAL A 90 -16.49 -14.95 -7.75
CA VAL A 90 -16.35 -13.52 -7.39
C VAL A 90 -15.69 -13.36 -6.02
N HIS A 91 -16.08 -14.18 -5.04
CA HIS A 91 -15.48 -14.15 -3.71
C HIS A 91 -13.99 -14.52 -3.74
N LEU A 92 -13.60 -15.58 -4.45
CA LEU A 92 -12.19 -15.96 -4.57
C LEU A 92 -11.35 -14.90 -5.29
N GLY A 93 -11.92 -14.24 -6.30
CA GLY A 93 -11.28 -13.11 -6.98
C GLY A 93 -10.93 -11.98 -6.02
N TYR A 94 -11.90 -11.54 -5.20
CA TYR A 94 -11.64 -10.49 -4.20
C TYR A 94 -10.70 -10.96 -3.09
N VAL A 95 -10.82 -12.20 -2.60
CA VAL A 95 -9.86 -12.76 -1.64
C VAL A 95 -8.44 -12.71 -2.21
N GLY A 96 -8.25 -13.11 -3.46
CA GLY A 96 -6.94 -13.05 -4.14
C GLY A 96 -6.43 -11.62 -4.29
N LEU A 97 -7.28 -10.69 -4.71
CA LEU A 97 -6.93 -9.28 -4.88
C LEU A 97 -6.48 -8.65 -3.55
N PHE A 98 -7.28 -8.79 -2.50
CA PHE A 98 -6.99 -8.22 -1.19
C PHE A 98 -5.79 -8.90 -0.50
N SER A 99 -5.59 -10.20 -0.73
CA SER A 99 -4.40 -10.92 -0.24
C SER A 99 -3.12 -10.47 -0.93
N ALA A 100 -3.17 -10.22 -2.25
CA ALA A 100 -2.05 -9.67 -3.00
C ALA A 100 -1.70 -8.25 -2.52
N ALA A 101 -2.72 -7.39 -2.33
CA ALA A 101 -2.53 -6.05 -1.78
C ALA A 101 -1.91 -6.08 -0.37
N GLY A 102 -2.42 -6.95 0.52
CA GLY A 102 -1.84 -7.15 1.85
C GLY A 102 -0.38 -7.62 1.82
N SER A 103 -0.05 -8.51 0.87
CA SER A 103 1.32 -8.99 0.68
C SER A 103 2.28 -7.86 0.24
N PHE A 104 1.83 -6.93 -0.61
CA PHE A 104 2.63 -5.77 -0.98
C PHE A 104 2.87 -4.81 0.19
N TYR A 105 1.89 -4.61 1.07
CA TYR A 105 2.10 -3.86 2.31
C TYR A 105 3.17 -4.49 3.20
N VAL A 106 3.12 -5.82 3.39
CA VAL A 106 4.12 -6.55 4.18
C VAL A 106 5.51 -6.49 3.53
N ALA A 107 5.60 -6.65 2.21
CA ALA A 107 6.85 -6.54 1.48
C ALA A 107 7.45 -5.12 1.61
N GLY A 108 6.63 -4.08 1.46
CA GLY A 108 7.04 -2.69 1.69
C GLY A 108 7.52 -2.43 3.12
N ALA A 109 6.81 -2.97 4.11
CA ALA A 109 7.21 -2.89 5.52
C ALA A 109 8.57 -3.55 5.76
N ALA A 110 8.82 -4.73 5.16
CA ALA A 110 10.08 -5.44 5.27
C ALA A 110 11.24 -4.66 4.62
N ILE A 111 11.03 -4.09 3.43
CA ILE A 111 12.03 -3.26 2.74
C ILE A 111 12.38 -2.04 3.59
N LEU A 112 11.37 -1.33 4.10
CA LEU A 112 11.57 -0.15 4.95
C LEU A 112 12.26 -0.50 6.27
N PHE A 113 11.94 -1.66 6.85
CA PHE A 113 12.58 -2.13 8.06
C PHE A 113 14.07 -2.40 7.84
N VAL A 114 14.42 -3.10 6.75
CA VAL A 114 15.83 -3.35 6.38
C VAL A 114 16.56 -2.04 6.09
N ALA A 115 15.93 -1.11 5.36
CA ALA A 115 16.51 0.19 5.07
C ALA A 115 16.75 1.03 6.34
N SER A 116 15.84 0.99 7.31
CA SER A 116 15.96 1.75 8.56
C SER A 116 17.04 1.25 9.54
N ARG A 117 17.61 0.07 9.27
CA ARG A 117 18.70 -0.53 10.07
C ARG A 117 20.09 -0.24 9.50
N ARG A 118 20.18 0.38 8.32
CA ARG A 118 21.42 0.85 7.72
C ARG A 118 21.61 2.33 8.02
#